data_AF-A0A2V8FVS6-F1
#
_entry.id   AF-A0A2V8FVS6-F1
#
_cell.length_a   1.000
_cell.length_b   1.000
_cell.length_c   1.000
_cell.angle_alpha   90.00
_cell.angle_beta   90.00
_cell.angle_gamma   90.00
#
_symmetry.space_group_name_H-M   'P 1'
#
loop_
_entity.id
_entity.type
_entity.pdbx_description
1 polymer ?
#
loop_
_entity_poly.entity_id
_entity_poly.type
_entity_poly.pdbx_seq_one_letter_code
_entity_poly.pdbx_strand_id
1 'polypeptide(L)'
;MDTPERFEQLIAFLGSQLPAPVDQQPGDAGAIIFTAGSPAEVVVHLTHTSVVVFEFAGVWDTAGTFMVRPRRVGLVKWRRLSETAVMNAVSSLIKGSREMRLARYRTCRYCNESSPPEWLFGDDLCLRCAEQQRDVVH
;
A
#
# COMPACT_ATOMS: atom_id res chain seq x y z
N MET A 1 17.61 -25.06 -6.89
CA MET A 1 17.59 -23.62 -6.55
C MET A 1 17.50 -23.54 -5.04
N ASP A 2 18.48 -22.88 -4.43
CA ASP A 2 18.58 -22.86 -2.98
C ASP A 2 17.50 -21.92 -2.40
N THR A 3 17.00 -22.22 -1.21
CA THR A 3 15.93 -21.44 -0.56
C THR A 3 16.32 -19.96 -0.34
N PRO A 4 17.59 -19.63 -0.02
CA PRO A 4 18.06 -18.25 0.06
C PRO A 4 18.01 -17.51 -1.28
N GLU A 5 18.44 -18.13 -2.39
CA GLU A 5 18.42 -17.49 -3.73
C GLU A 5 17.01 -17.07 -4.12
N ARG A 6 16.04 -17.97 -3.90
CA ARG A 6 14.64 -17.69 -4.24
C ARG A 6 14.03 -16.58 -3.37
N PHE A 7 14.50 -16.42 -2.14
CA PHE A 7 14.07 -15.34 -1.25
C PHE A 7 14.56 -13.97 -1.76
N GLU A 8 15.84 -13.89 -2.13
CA GLU A 8 16.43 -12.67 -2.71
C GLU A 8 15.78 -12.29 -4.05
N GLN A 9 15.47 -13.29 -4.90
CA GLN A 9 14.72 -13.05 -6.13
C GLN A 9 13.34 -12.45 -5.87
N LEU A 10 12.65 -12.87 -4.81
CA LEU A 10 11.36 -12.29 -4.42
C LEU A 10 11.51 -10.85 -3.92
N ILE A 11 12.58 -10.53 -3.19
CA ILE A 11 12.88 -9.15 -2.77
C ILE A 11 13.06 -8.26 -4.02
N ALA A 12 13.92 -8.68 -4.96
CA ALA A 12 14.17 -7.94 -6.19
C ALA A 12 12.91 -7.79 -7.05
N PHE A 13 12.14 -8.87 -7.19
CA PHE A 13 10.86 -8.87 -7.89
C PHE A 13 9.89 -7.85 -7.27
N LEU A 14 9.68 -7.90 -5.95
CA LEU A 14 8.80 -6.96 -5.24
C LEU A 14 9.27 -5.51 -5.43
N GLY A 15 10.57 -5.25 -5.33
CA GLY A 15 11.15 -3.92 -5.57
C GLY A 15 10.87 -3.38 -6.99
N SER A 16 10.72 -4.26 -7.98
CA SER A 16 10.43 -3.88 -9.38
C SER A 16 8.92 -3.77 -9.70
N GLN A 17 8.08 -4.51 -8.99
CA GLN A 17 6.65 -4.62 -9.29
C GLN A 17 5.78 -3.67 -8.47
N LEU A 18 6.27 -3.25 -7.31
CA LEU A 18 5.55 -2.35 -6.43
C LEU A 18 5.54 -0.92 -7.01
N PRO A 19 4.44 -0.15 -6.82
CA PRO A 19 4.39 1.24 -7.25
C PRO A 19 5.43 2.06 -6.51
N ALA A 20 6.20 2.87 -7.23
CA ALA A 20 7.17 3.78 -6.61
C ALA A 20 6.47 4.94 -5.88
N PRO A 21 7.09 5.50 -4.81
CA PRO A 21 8.28 4.99 -4.12
C PRO A 21 7.99 3.73 -3.32
N VAL A 22 9.05 2.94 -3.05
CA VAL A 22 8.98 1.73 -2.21
C VAL A 22 9.86 1.93 -0.99
N ASP A 23 9.25 1.94 0.18
CA ASP A 23 9.94 1.91 1.47
C ASP A 23 10.03 0.47 1.98
N GLN A 24 11.19 0.10 2.55
CA GLN A 24 11.47 -1.24 3.04
C GLN A 24 11.88 -1.18 4.52
N GLN A 25 11.18 -1.95 5.34
CA GLN A 25 11.41 -1.97 6.78
C GLN A 25 11.48 -3.42 7.29
N PRO A 26 12.36 -3.73 8.25
CA PRO A 26 12.30 -5.00 8.94
C PRO A 26 10.99 -5.08 9.74
N GLY A 27 10.30 -6.20 9.61
CA GLY A 27 9.12 -6.54 10.40
C GLY A 27 9.41 -7.62 11.44
N ASP A 28 8.37 -8.08 12.11
CA ASP A 28 8.47 -9.13 13.12
C ASP A 28 8.97 -10.46 12.52
N ALA A 29 9.72 -11.22 13.33
CA ALA A 29 10.17 -12.58 13.02
C ALA A 29 10.94 -12.71 11.68
N GLY A 30 11.72 -11.69 11.31
CA GLY A 30 12.51 -11.69 10.07
C GLY A 30 11.68 -11.44 8.81
N ALA A 31 10.47 -10.90 8.94
CA ALA A 31 9.71 -10.40 7.82
C ALA A 31 10.36 -9.12 7.25
N ILE A 32 10.15 -8.88 5.96
CA ILE A 32 10.42 -7.59 5.31
C ILE A 32 9.08 -7.01 4.92
N ILE A 33 8.83 -5.78 5.36
CA ILE A 33 7.62 -5.02 5.06
C ILE A 33 7.97 -4.01 3.98
N PHE A 34 7.24 -4.05 2.87
CA PHE A 34 7.32 -3.10 1.78
C PHE A 34 6.08 -2.22 1.80
N THR A 35 6.25 -0.91 1.88
CA THR A 35 5.16 0.08 1.72
C THR A 35 5.39 0.83 0.43
N ALA A 36 4.42 0.83 -0.46
CA ALA A 36 4.60 1.27 -1.84
C ALA A 36 3.55 2.29 -2.28
N GLY A 37 3.98 3.33 -3.00
CA GLY A 37 3.14 4.41 -3.55
C GLY A 37 3.28 5.74 -2.81
N SER A 38 2.88 6.83 -3.48
CA SER A 38 2.77 8.17 -2.89
C SER A 38 1.47 8.85 -3.38
N PRO A 39 0.39 8.88 -2.57
CA PRO A 39 0.25 8.30 -1.23
C PRO A 39 0.42 6.76 -1.21
N ALA A 40 0.65 6.16 -0.04
CA ALA A 40 0.82 4.71 0.06
C ALA A 40 -0.43 3.95 -0.46
N GLU A 41 -0.18 2.94 -1.30
CA GLU A 41 -1.19 2.18 -2.04
C GLU A 41 -1.24 0.71 -1.62
N VAL A 42 -0.08 0.09 -1.48
CA VAL A 42 0.07 -1.35 -1.25
C VAL A 42 1.08 -1.59 -0.14
N VAL A 43 0.79 -2.54 0.74
CA VAL A 43 1.73 -3.05 1.73
C VAL A 43 1.97 -4.53 1.46
N VAL A 44 3.22 -4.98 1.44
CA VAL A 44 3.58 -6.39 1.25
C VAL A 44 4.45 -6.86 2.40
N HIS A 45 4.07 -7.96 3.04
CA HIS A 45 4.91 -8.63 4.03
C HIS A 45 5.51 -9.88 3.39
N LEU A 46 6.82 -9.89 3.23
CA LEU A 46 7.59 -11.03 2.76
C LEU A 46 8.23 -11.74 3.96
N THR A 47 7.96 -13.03 4.11
CA THR A 47 8.66 -13.91 5.05
C THR A 47 9.38 -15.02 4.30
N HIS A 48 10.23 -15.76 5.00
CA HIS A 48 10.90 -16.94 4.44
C HIS A 48 9.95 -18.04 3.93
N THR A 49 8.63 -17.93 4.11
CA THR A 49 7.66 -18.95 3.64
C THR A 49 6.45 -18.40 2.92
N SER A 50 6.14 -17.11 3.05
CA SER A 50 4.95 -16.49 2.49
C SER A 50 5.15 -15.06 2.01
N VAL A 51 4.36 -14.67 1.01
CA VAL A 51 4.12 -13.27 0.66
C VAL A 51 2.67 -12.95 1.05
N VAL A 52 2.46 -11.91 1.83
CA VAL A 52 1.13 -11.42 2.18
C VAL A 52 0.97 -10.03 1.60
N VAL A 53 -0.07 -9.82 0.81
CA VAL A 53 -0.37 -8.53 0.15
C VAL A 53 -1.56 -7.89 0.85
N PHE A 54 -1.43 -6.61 1.13
CA PHE A 54 -2.44 -5.79 1.80
C PHE A 54 -2.71 -4.52 0.98
N GLU A 55 -3.98 -4.12 0.98
CA GLU A 55 -4.40 -2.77 0.60
C GLU A 55 -3.97 -1.80 1.71
N PHE A 56 -3.28 -0.72 1.34
CA PHE A 56 -3.00 0.34 2.30
C PHE A 56 -4.32 0.96 2.76
N ALA A 57 -4.50 1.01 4.07
CA ALA A 57 -5.61 1.72 4.68
C ALA A 57 -5.12 2.29 5.99
N GLY A 58 -5.59 3.48 6.34
CA GLY A 58 -5.40 4.01 7.66
C GLY A 58 -6.67 4.68 8.16
N VAL A 59 -6.72 4.81 9.47
CA VAL A 59 -7.86 5.36 10.20
C VAL A 59 -7.33 6.43 11.13
N TRP A 60 -7.99 7.59 11.12
CA TRP A 60 -7.81 8.60 12.15
C TRP A 60 -8.54 8.13 13.41
N ASP A 61 -7.79 7.72 14.43
CA ASP A 61 -8.35 7.24 15.70
C ASP A 61 -8.75 8.40 16.61
N THR A 62 -7.96 9.48 16.58
CA THR A 62 -8.22 10.76 17.22
C THR A 62 -7.75 11.89 16.30
N ALA A 63 -8.04 13.16 16.66
CA ALA A 63 -7.71 14.36 15.86
C ALA A 63 -6.21 14.64 15.64
N GLY A 64 -5.31 13.70 15.94
CA GLY A 64 -3.88 13.80 15.65
C GLY A 64 -3.17 12.45 15.49
N THR A 65 -3.88 11.33 15.50
CA THR A 65 -3.25 10.00 15.41
C THR A 65 -3.82 9.22 14.23
N PHE A 66 -3.04 9.18 13.15
CA PHE A 66 -3.31 8.31 12.01
C PHE A 66 -2.70 6.94 12.25
N MET A 67 -3.54 5.90 12.29
CA MET A 67 -3.09 4.52 12.42
C MET A 67 -3.21 3.80 11.08
N VAL A 68 -2.09 3.25 10.61
CA VAL A 68 -2.07 2.34 9.46
C VAL A 68 -2.70 1.01 9.88
N ARG A 69 -3.81 0.64 9.24
CA ARG A 69 -4.55 -0.63 9.43
C ARG A 69 -4.78 -1.29 8.07
N PRO A 70 -3.73 -1.89 7.47
CA PRO A 70 -3.81 -2.46 6.13
C PRO A 70 -4.84 -3.59 6.07
N ARG A 71 -5.54 -3.72 4.95
CA ARG A 71 -6.54 -4.79 4.75
C ARG A 71 -5.93 -5.91 3.92
N ARG A 72 -5.87 -7.12 4.47
CA ARG A 72 -5.27 -8.27 3.77
C ARG A 72 -6.06 -8.60 2.50
N VAL A 73 -5.40 -8.55 1.35
CA VAL A 73 -5.95 -8.93 0.04
C VAL A 73 -5.68 -10.40 -0.24
N GLY A 74 -4.48 -10.90 0.07
CA GLY A 74 -4.15 -12.30 -0.18
C GLY A 74 -2.86 -12.77 0.48
N LEU A 75 -2.70 -14.09 0.54
CA LEU A 75 -1.51 -14.77 1.06
C LEU A 75 -1.06 -15.85 0.07
N VAL A 76 0.22 -15.82 -0.27
CA VAL A 76 0.87 -16.79 -1.17
C VAL A 76 1.95 -17.55 -0.40
N LYS A 77 1.77 -18.86 -0.21
CA LYS A 77 2.79 -19.75 0.38
C LYS A 77 3.83 -20.13 -0.67
N TRP A 78 4.76 -19.23 -0.95
CA TRP A 78 5.64 -19.31 -2.13
C TRP A 78 6.53 -20.55 -2.17
N ARG A 79 6.91 -21.13 -1.02
CA ARG A 79 7.70 -22.37 -0.97
C ARG A 79 7.01 -23.58 -1.61
N ARG A 80 5.68 -23.57 -1.69
CA ARG A 80 4.87 -24.71 -2.20
C ARG A 80 4.53 -24.59 -3.68
N LEU A 81 4.95 -23.51 -4.33
CA LEU A 81 4.55 -23.17 -5.69
C LEU A 81 5.79 -23.08 -6.58
N SER A 82 5.60 -23.23 -7.89
CA SER A 82 6.63 -22.89 -8.88
C SER A 82 6.88 -21.39 -8.89
N GLU A 83 8.05 -20.97 -9.37
CA GLU A 83 8.43 -19.56 -9.45
C GLU A 83 7.41 -18.75 -10.25
N THR A 84 7.08 -19.19 -11.46
CA THR A 84 6.10 -18.54 -12.34
C THR A 84 4.73 -18.39 -11.67
N ALA A 85 4.26 -19.42 -10.95
CA ALA A 85 3.00 -19.36 -10.24
C ALA A 85 3.01 -18.32 -9.11
N VAL A 86 4.13 -18.21 -8.38
CA VAL A 86 4.29 -17.19 -7.34
C VAL A 86 4.30 -15.79 -7.94
N MET A 87 5.11 -15.55 -8.97
CA MET A 87 5.22 -14.22 -9.57
C MET A 87 3.87 -13.75 -10.12
N ASN A 88 3.16 -14.61 -10.86
CA ASN A 88 1.84 -14.28 -11.40
C ASN A 88 0.81 -14.00 -10.30
N ALA A 89 0.79 -14.82 -9.25
CA ALA A 89 -0.13 -14.64 -8.13
C ALA A 89 0.15 -13.32 -7.39
N VAL A 90 1.42 -13.03 -7.09
CA VAL A 90 1.82 -11.82 -6.37
C VAL A 90 1.57 -10.57 -7.22
N SER A 91 1.92 -10.56 -8.51
CA SER A 91 1.61 -9.43 -9.41
C SER A 91 0.10 -9.15 -9.48
N SER A 92 -0.72 -10.21 -9.57
CA SER A 92 -2.18 -10.04 -9.61
C SER A 92 -2.73 -9.46 -8.31
N LEU A 93 -2.22 -9.92 -7.16
CA LEU A 93 -2.60 -9.39 -5.85
C LEU A 93 -2.16 -7.92 -5.66
N ILE A 94 -0.95 -7.55 -6.09
CA ILE A 94 -0.46 -6.17 -6.03
C ILE A 94 -1.34 -5.26 -6.90
N LYS A 95 -1.62 -5.69 -8.13
CA LYS A 95 -2.48 -4.95 -9.06
C LYS A 95 -3.88 -4.75 -8.48
N GLY A 96 -4.52 -5.83 -8.02
CA GLY A 96 -5.86 -5.76 -7.42
C GLY A 96 -5.89 -4.88 -6.16
N SER A 97 -4.89 -5.00 -5.30
CA SER A 97 -4.73 -4.16 -4.11
C SER A 97 -4.66 -2.67 -4.46
N ARG A 98 -3.86 -2.33 -5.47
CA ARG A 98 -3.72 -0.96 -5.97
C ARG A 98 -5.02 -0.43 -6.55
N GLU A 99 -5.68 -1.20 -7.40
CA GLU A 99 -6.97 -0.79 -8.00
C GLU A 99 -8.05 -0.57 -6.93
N MET A 100 -8.13 -1.44 -5.93
CA MET A 100 -9.04 -1.29 -4.79
C MET A 100 -8.78 0.01 -4.02
N ARG A 101 -7.51 0.34 -3.82
CA ARG A 101 -7.11 1.56 -3.11
C ARG A 101 -7.48 2.81 -3.91
N LEU A 102 -7.10 2.86 -5.19
CA LEU A 102 -7.36 4.00 -6.07
C LEU A 102 -8.87 4.25 -6.26
N ALA A 103 -9.70 3.19 -6.26
CA ALA A 103 -11.16 3.33 -6.34
C ALA A 103 -11.78 4.10 -5.15
N ARG A 104 -11.06 4.22 -4.03
CA ARG A 104 -11.50 5.02 -2.87
C ARG A 104 -11.10 6.48 -2.94
N TYR A 105 -10.24 6.85 -3.88
CA TYR A 105 -9.84 8.25 -4.02
C TYR A 105 -11.05 9.07 -4.48
N ARG A 106 -11.08 10.33 -4.08
CA ARG A 106 -12.11 11.29 -4.50
C ARG A 106 -11.45 12.53 -5.06
N THR A 107 -12.11 13.12 -6.04
CA THR A 107 -11.70 14.38 -6.64
C THR A 107 -12.12 15.53 -5.74
N CYS A 108 -11.17 16.41 -5.41
CA CYS A 108 -11.48 17.64 -4.69
C CYS A 108 -12.31 18.59 -5.57
N ARG A 109 -13.43 19.09 -5.06
CA ARG A 109 -14.33 20.00 -5.82
C ARG A 109 -13.73 21.36 -6.19
N TYR A 110 -12.61 21.76 -5.56
CA TYR A 110 -11.98 23.06 -5.80
C TYR A 110 -10.75 22.97 -6.71
N CYS A 111 -9.80 22.07 -6.41
CA CYS A 111 -8.58 21.94 -7.20
C CYS A 111 -8.63 20.83 -8.25
N ASN A 112 -9.69 20.00 -8.27
CA ASN A 112 -9.84 18.83 -9.14
C ASN A 112 -8.74 17.76 -9.00
N GLU A 113 -7.91 17.82 -7.95
CA GLU A 113 -6.91 16.79 -7.65
C GLU A 113 -7.57 15.56 -7.02
N SER A 114 -7.14 14.36 -7.42
CA SER A 114 -7.55 13.10 -6.81
C SER A 114 -6.81 12.90 -5.50
N SER A 115 -7.54 12.78 -4.40
CA SER A 115 -6.99 12.67 -3.05
C SER A 115 -7.44 11.37 -2.38
N PRO A 116 -6.56 10.74 -1.58
CA PRO A 116 -6.95 9.61 -0.77
C PRO A 116 -7.92 10.04 0.35
N PRO A 117 -8.78 9.13 0.85
CA PRO A 117 -9.75 9.44 1.91
C PRO A 117 -9.17 10.12 3.15
N GLU A 118 -7.98 9.73 3.58
CA GLU A 118 -7.37 10.29 4.78
C GLU A 118 -6.84 11.73 4.59
N TRP A 119 -6.77 12.22 3.35
CA TRP A 119 -6.40 13.61 3.01
C TRP A 119 -7.61 14.46 2.61
N LEU A 120 -8.82 13.92 2.75
CA LEU A 120 -10.06 14.65 2.55
C LEU A 120 -10.57 15.19 3.89
N PHE A 121 -11.02 16.44 3.87
CA PHE A 121 -11.85 17.07 4.87
C PHE A 121 -13.31 16.92 4.45
N GLY A 122 -14.02 15.94 5.00
CA GLY A 122 -15.37 15.58 4.53
C GLY A 122 -15.31 14.71 3.27
N ASP A 123 -16.31 14.83 2.38
CA ASP A 123 -16.50 13.90 1.27
C ASP A 123 -15.72 14.25 -0.01
N ASP A 124 -15.50 15.54 -0.28
CA ASP A 124 -15.02 16.03 -1.59
C ASP A 124 -14.11 17.27 -1.51
N LEU A 125 -13.55 17.57 -0.34
CA LEU A 125 -12.68 18.72 -0.12
C LEU A 125 -11.33 18.24 0.41
N CYS A 126 -10.22 18.54 -0.28
CA CYS A 126 -8.89 18.17 0.21
C CYS A 126 -8.43 19.08 1.36
N LEU A 127 -7.50 18.59 2.20
CA LEU A 127 -6.96 19.34 3.34
C LEU A 127 -6.38 20.71 2.95
N ARG A 128 -5.64 20.79 1.83
CA ARG A 128 -5.03 22.05 1.35
C ARG A 128 -6.10 23.11 1.04
N CYS A 129 -7.15 22.74 0.30
CA CYS A 129 -8.24 23.65 -0.01
C CYS A 129 -9.06 23.98 1.24
N ALA A 130 -9.21 23.05 2.19
CA ALA A 130 -9.90 23.31 3.45
C ALA A 130 -9.18 24.38 4.28
N GLU A 131 -7.84 24.34 4.35
CA GLU A 131 -7.03 25.34 5.04
C GLU A 131 -7.17 26.72 4.38
N GLN A 132 -7.06 26.80 3.05
CA GLN A 132 -7.22 28.06 2.32
C GLN A 132 -8.60 28.70 2.50
N GLN A 133 -9.66 27.90 2.62
CA GLN A 133 -11.01 28.41 2.86
C GLN A 133 -11.25 28.81 4.32
N ARG A 134 -10.46 28.30 5.28
CA ARG A 134 -10.52 28.75 6.68
C ARG A 134 -9.91 30.14 6.86
N ASP A 135 -8.90 30.49 6.08
CA ASP A 135 -8.27 31.82 6.11
C ASP A 135 -9.11 32.93 5.43
N VAL A 136 -10.24 32.59 4.80
CA VAL A 136 -11.17 33.58 4.21
C VAL A 136 -12.19 34.10 5.24
N VAL A 137 -12.15 33.63 6.48
CA VAL A 137 -12.95 34.17 7.58
C VAL A 137 -12.05 34.99 8.51
N HIS A 138 -11.75 36.23 8.11
CA HIS A 138 -11.53 37.38 9.02
C HIS A 138 -11.70 38.70 8.27
#